data_AF-A0A372QRT6-F1
#
_entry.id   AF-A0A372QRT6-F1
#
_cell.length_a   1.000
_cell.length_b   1.000
_cell.length_c   1.000
_cell.angle_alpha   90.00
_cell.angle_beta   90.00
_cell.angle_gamma   90.00
#
_symmetry.space_group_name_H-M   'P 1'
#
loop_
_entity.id
_entity.type
_entity.pdbx_description
1 polymer ?
#
loop_
_entity_poly.entity_id
_entity_poly.type
_entity_poly.pdbx_seq_one_letter_code
_entity_poly.pdbx_strand_id
1 'polypeptide(L)'
;MNPTHDQDSNVNLVKGCTDINQLTQLTSPSLNYANDKMAFFYNPPNDFQIYHITCELLYENVDPSSDHTFYCKLDDKTSYRISCRLISHSLIVQFLNKKMYGIELRQGEEQHQDFLTFSNVQRDNLEFHMKEFIFNHVTQKHVTNNSNVNNNVLPTRSDTENKIIVQPKL
;
A
#
# COMPACT_ATOMS: atom_id res chain seq x y z
N MET A 1 25.60 22.53 -31.69
CA MET A 1 24.60 21.47 -31.44
C MET A 1 25.34 20.33 -30.77
N ASN A 2 25.17 20.19 -29.47
CA ASN A 2 25.72 19.06 -28.71
C ASN A 2 24.53 18.14 -28.41
N PRO A 3 24.56 16.86 -28.77
CA PRO A 3 23.56 15.93 -28.27
C PRO A 3 23.93 15.66 -26.81
N THR A 4 23.16 16.23 -25.87
CA THR A 4 23.20 15.78 -24.49
C THR A 4 22.78 14.32 -24.48
N HIS A 5 23.76 13.48 -24.17
CA HIS A 5 23.61 12.08 -23.85
C HIS A 5 22.84 12.01 -22.53
N ASP A 6 21.50 12.04 -22.60
CA ASP A 6 20.66 11.69 -21.45
C ASP A 6 20.91 10.21 -21.15
N GLN A 7 21.67 9.96 -20.10
CA GLN A 7 22.01 8.65 -19.59
C GLN A 7 20.74 7.90 -19.17
N ASP A 8 20.62 6.67 -19.67
CA ASP A 8 19.86 5.53 -19.14
C ASP A 8 18.66 5.87 -18.24
N SER A 9 17.47 5.78 -18.82
CA SER A 9 16.25 5.57 -18.05
C SER A 9 16.37 4.27 -17.25
N ASN A 10 16.75 4.36 -15.97
CA ASN A 10 16.74 3.30 -14.96
C ASN A 10 15.31 2.83 -14.67
N VAL A 11 14.67 2.30 -15.70
CA VAL A 11 13.25 2.00 -15.78
C VAL A 11 13.13 0.53 -16.09
N ASN A 12 12.70 -0.25 -15.10
CA ASN A 12 12.54 -1.68 -15.22
C ASN A 12 11.09 -2.00 -15.57
N LEU A 13 10.93 -3.00 -16.44
CA LEU A 13 9.64 -3.56 -16.75
C LEU A 13 9.33 -4.65 -15.71
N VAL A 14 8.29 -4.44 -14.91
CA VAL A 14 7.99 -5.30 -13.74
C VAL A 14 6.60 -5.89 -13.84
N LYS A 15 6.42 -7.11 -13.33
CA LYS A 15 5.11 -7.75 -13.38
C LYS A 15 4.14 -7.05 -12.42
N GLY A 16 3.15 -6.38 -12.98
CA GLY A 16 2.12 -5.65 -12.25
C GLY A 16 0.93 -6.52 -11.83
N CYS A 17 -0.07 -5.87 -11.26
CA CYS A 17 -1.42 -6.38 -11.11
C CYS A 17 -2.32 -5.67 -12.11
N THR A 18 -2.71 -6.41 -13.14
CA THR A 18 -3.44 -5.89 -14.31
C THR A 18 -4.75 -6.65 -14.57
N ASP A 19 -5.05 -7.63 -13.72
CA ASP A 19 -6.24 -8.47 -13.77
C ASP A 19 -7.02 -8.44 -12.45
N ILE A 20 -8.35 -8.49 -12.55
CA ILE A 20 -9.27 -8.37 -11.42
C ILE A 20 -9.21 -9.56 -10.48
N ASN A 21 -8.90 -10.75 -10.97
CA ASN A 21 -8.75 -11.93 -10.12
C ASN A 21 -7.46 -11.82 -9.30
N GLN A 22 -6.37 -11.32 -9.91
CA GLN A 22 -5.13 -11.04 -9.20
C GLN A 22 -5.33 -10.00 -8.09
N LEU A 23 -6.08 -8.92 -8.37
CA LEU A 23 -6.40 -7.91 -7.36
C LEU A 23 -7.26 -8.50 -6.24
N THR A 24 -8.25 -9.31 -6.57
CA THR A 24 -9.13 -9.97 -5.59
C THR A 24 -8.32 -10.89 -4.65
N GLN A 25 -7.35 -11.63 -5.19
CA GLN A 25 -6.44 -12.46 -4.40
C GLN A 25 -5.57 -11.62 -3.44
N LEU A 26 -5.05 -10.47 -3.88
CA LEU A 26 -4.29 -9.55 -3.02
C LEU A 26 -5.12 -9.03 -1.86
N THR A 27 -6.40 -8.72 -2.12
CA THR A 27 -7.33 -8.17 -1.11
C THR A 27 -8.01 -9.21 -0.22
N SER A 28 -7.63 -10.48 -0.34
CA SER A 28 -8.30 -11.55 0.42
C SER A 28 -8.01 -11.40 1.92
N PRO A 29 -9.03 -11.39 2.79
CA PRO A 29 -8.87 -11.13 4.24
C PRO A 29 -7.91 -12.09 4.95
N SER A 30 -7.63 -13.26 4.37
CA SER A 30 -6.69 -14.26 4.90
C SER A 30 -5.26 -13.74 5.06
N LEU A 31 -4.90 -12.60 4.45
CA LEU A 31 -3.57 -11.99 4.61
C LEU A 31 -3.39 -11.14 5.89
N ASN A 32 -4.48 -10.81 6.60
CA ASN A 32 -4.52 -9.75 7.63
C ASN A 32 -4.64 -10.22 9.09
N TYR A 33 -4.38 -11.50 9.43
CA TYR A 33 -4.73 -12.03 10.76
C TYR A 33 -3.56 -12.48 11.65
N ALA A 34 -2.32 -12.12 11.32
CA ALA A 34 -1.21 -12.24 12.27
C ALA A 34 -0.76 -10.84 12.69
N ASN A 35 -0.48 -10.63 13.98
CA ASN A 35 0.09 -9.37 14.52
C ASN A 35 1.38 -8.91 13.82
N ASP A 36 1.94 -9.79 12.99
CA ASP A 36 3.24 -9.73 12.35
C ASP A 36 3.12 -9.45 10.84
N LYS A 37 1.90 -9.31 10.29
CA LYS A 37 1.67 -9.03 8.87
C LYS A 37 0.59 -7.97 8.64
N MET A 38 0.85 -7.04 7.74
CA MET A 38 -0.08 -6.00 7.32
C MET A 38 -0.03 -5.82 5.81
N ALA A 39 -1.17 -5.60 5.17
CA ALA A 39 -1.25 -5.26 3.75
C ALA A 39 -2.23 -4.11 3.50
N PHE A 40 -1.85 -3.20 2.60
CA PHE A 40 -2.64 -2.00 2.27
C PHE A 40 -2.26 -1.45 0.89
N PHE A 41 -3.12 -0.59 0.34
CA PHE A 41 -2.80 0.16 -0.87
C PHE A 41 -2.16 1.50 -0.52
N TYR A 42 -1.17 1.90 -1.31
CA TYR A 42 -0.44 3.16 -1.12
C TYR A 42 -0.19 3.87 -2.45
N ASN A 43 -0.40 5.18 -2.44
CA ASN A 43 -0.03 6.09 -3.51
C ASN A 43 0.94 7.12 -2.89
N PRO A 44 2.25 7.04 -3.18
CA PRO A 44 3.24 7.96 -2.63
C PRO A 44 3.06 9.38 -3.16
N PRO A 45 3.38 10.41 -2.36
CA PRO A 45 3.60 11.76 -2.87
C PRO A 45 4.60 11.75 -4.02
N ASN A 46 4.36 12.56 -5.05
CA ASN A 46 5.22 12.71 -6.23
C ASN A 46 5.38 11.43 -7.08
N ASP A 47 4.53 10.42 -6.88
CA ASP A 47 4.43 9.25 -7.74
C ASP A 47 2.99 9.16 -8.28
N PHE A 48 2.85 8.77 -9.53
CA PHE A 48 1.54 8.53 -10.12
C PHE A 48 1.08 7.10 -9.89
N GLN A 49 1.98 6.15 -9.59
CA GLN A 49 1.65 4.74 -9.45
C GLN A 49 0.89 4.42 -8.16
N ILE A 50 0.18 3.30 -8.20
CA ILE A 50 -0.51 2.75 -7.03
C ILE A 50 0.11 1.40 -6.71
N TYR A 51 0.44 1.21 -5.43
CA TYR A 51 1.11 0.02 -4.94
C TYR A 51 0.20 -0.73 -3.98
N HIS A 52 0.18 -2.05 -4.08
CA HIS A 52 -0.20 -2.91 -2.98
C HIS A 52 1.05 -3.23 -2.16
N ILE A 53 1.07 -2.79 -0.91
CA ILE A 53 2.16 -2.98 0.03
C ILE A 53 1.82 -4.14 0.95
N THR A 54 2.81 -4.99 1.20
CA THR A 54 2.76 -6.03 2.22
C THR A 54 3.97 -5.87 3.13
N CYS A 55 3.72 -5.72 4.42
CA CYS A 55 4.73 -5.63 5.47
C CYS A 55 4.66 -6.91 6.32
N GLU A 56 5.80 -7.56 6.51
CA GLU A 56 5.92 -8.77 7.32
C GLU A 56 7.07 -8.60 8.32
N LEU A 57 6.78 -8.78 9.61
CA LEU A 57 7.79 -8.80 10.66
C LEU A 57 8.65 -10.05 10.52
N LEU A 58 9.96 -9.87 10.58
CA LEU A 58 10.97 -10.90 10.52
C LEU A 58 11.72 -11.00 11.84
N TYR A 59 11.92 -12.23 12.28
CA TYR A 59 12.71 -12.59 13.46
C TYR A 59 14.15 -13.03 13.09
N GLU A 60 14.42 -13.27 11.80
CA GLU A 60 15.74 -13.66 11.27
C GLU A 60 16.04 -12.91 9.94
N ASN A 61 17.33 -12.74 9.64
CA ASN A 61 17.77 -12.12 8.37
C ASN A 61 17.54 -13.11 7.22
N VAL A 62 16.51 -12.87 6.42
CA VAL A 62 16.23 -13.61 5.19
C VAL A 62 16.71 -12.78 3.99
N ASP A 63 17.31 -13.46 3.01
CA ASP A 63 17.81 -12.82 1.80
C ASP A 63 16.66 -12.21 0.96
N PRO A 64 16.85 -11.08 0.24
CA PRO A 64 15.85 -10.53 -0.66
C PRO A 64 15.55 -11.52 -1.79
N SER A 65 14.35 -12.11 -1.77
CA SER A 65 13.95 -13.08 -2.80
C SER A 65 13.37 -12.46 -4.07
N SER A 66 13.22 -11.12 -4.15
CA SER A 66 12.66 -10.46 -5.34
C SER A 66 13.02 -8.98 -5.47
N ASP A 67 13.00 -8.49 -6.72
CA ASP A 67 13.26 -7.08 -7.11
C ASP A 67 12.27 -6.06 -6.53
N HIS A 68 11.19 -6.53 -5.90
CA HIS A 68 10.15 -5.70 -5.29
C HIS A 68 10.10 -5.84 -3.77
N THR A 69 11.13 -6.45 -3.19
CA THR A 69 11.26 -6.63 -1.76
C THR A 69 12.43 -5.83 -1.24
N PHE A 70 12.18 -4.98 -0.25
CA PHE A 70 13.23 -4.31 0.51
C PHE A 70 13.01 -4.48 2.01
N TYR A 71 14.07 -4.28 2.78
CA TYR A 71 14.09 -4.54 4.22
C TYR A 71 14.22 -3.24 4.99
N CYS A 72 13.35 -3.08 5.99
CA CYS A 72 13.42 -1.99 6.95
C CYS A 72 13.78 -2.55 8.32
N LYS A 73 15.02 -2.32 8.75
CA LYS A 73 15.44 -2.63 10.14
C LYS A 73 15.01 -1.49 11.05
N LEU A 74 14.25 -1.80 12.09
CA LEU A 74 13.76 -0.81 13.05
C LEU A 74 14.64 -0.76 14.31
N ASP A 75 15.08 -1.92 14.78
CA ASP A 75 16.05 -2.09 15.86
C ASP A 75 16.87 -3.37 15.63
N ASP A 76 17.74 -3.75 16.58
CA ASP A 76 18.60 -4.93 16.46
C ASP A 76 17.88 -6.29 16.43
N LYS A 77 16.58 -6.32 16.76
CA LYS A 77 15.77 -7.54 16.88
C LYS A 77 14.54 -7.54 15.96
N THR A 78 14.17 -6.39 15.41
CA THR A 78 12.92 -6.14 14.70
C THR A 78 13.23 -5.63 13.31
N SER A 79 12.98 -6.48 12.31
CA SER A 79 13.10 -6.12 10.90
C SER A 79 11.81 -6.39 10.18
N TYR A 80 11.42 -5.51 9.26
CA TYR A 80 10.26 -5.71 8.40
C TYR A 80 10.71 -5.98 6.97
N ARG A 81 10.15 -7.03 6.39
CA ARG A 81 10.16 -7.25 4.96
C ARG A 81 9.01 -6.51 4.33
N ILE A 82 9.32 -5.64 3.38
CA ILE A 82 8.33 -4.87 2.64
C ILE A 82 8.36 -5.35 1.21
N SER A 83 7.23 -5.83 0.73
CA SER A 83 7.03 -6.17 -0.67
C SER A 83 6.03 -5.22 -1.30
N CYS A 84 6.33 -4.73 -2.49
CA CYS A 84 5.44 -3.87 -3.26
C CYS A 84 5.00 -4.53 -4.55
N ARG A 85 3.77 -4.24 -4.96
CA ARG A 85 3.24 -4.69 -6.25
C ARG A 85 2.50 -3.55 -6.92
N LEU A 86 2.95 -3.15 -8.11
CA LEU A 86 2.29 -2.09 -8.87
C LEU A 86 0.92 -2.56 -9.34
N ILE A 87 -0.06 -1.67 -9.26
CA ILE A 87 -1.43 -1.91 -9.68
C ILE A 87 -1.73 -1.01 -10.88
N SER A 88 -2.28 -1.57 -11.95
CA SER A 88 -2.73 -0.77 -13.08
C SER A 88 -3.85 0.19 -12.68
N HIS A 89 -3.75 1.45 -13.09
CA HIS A 89 -4.79 2.45 -12.86
C HIS A 89 -6.14 2.04 -13.45
N SER A 90 -6.11 1.46 -14.65
CA SER A 90 -7.32 1.04 -15.34
C SER A 90 -8.03 -0.09 -14.58
N LEU A 91 -7.26 -0.94 -13.86
CA LEU A 91 -7.79 -1.99 -13.02
C LEU A 91 -8.51 -1.42 -11.79
N ILE A 92 -7.97 -0.37 -11.17
CA ILE A 92 -8.59 0.27 -10.01
C ILE A 92 -9.92 0.92 -10.40
N VAL A 93 -9.96 1.60 -11.55
CA VAL A 93 -11.20 2.18 -12.09
C VAL A 93 -12.25 1.11 -12.35
N GLN A 94 -11.85 -0.01 -12.98
CA GLN A 94 -12.74 -1.16 -13.17
C GLN A 94 -13.26 -1.73 -11.85
N PHE A 95 -12.38 -1.91 -10.87
CA PHE A 95 -12.76 -2.41 -9.56
C PHE A 95 -13.78 -1.50 -8.88
N LEU A 96 -13.54 -0.18 -8.88
CA LEU A 96 -14.47 0.80 -8.30
C LEU A 96 -15.81 0.82 -9.04
N ASN A 97 -15.81 0.82 -10.37
CA ASN A 97 -17.03 0.78 -11.16
C ASN A 97 -17.88 -0.46 -10.87
N LYS A 98 -17.23 -1.63 -10.78
CA LYS A 98 -17.88 -2.88 -10.43
C LYS A 98 -18.41 -2.87 -8.99
N LYS A 99 -17.60 -2.41 -8.02
CA LYS A 99 -17.97 -2.47 -6.60
C LYS A 99 -19.01 -1.44 -6.19
N MET A 100 -18.94 -0.23 -6.73
CA MET A 100 -19.83 0.86 -6.35
C MET A 100 -21.10 0.89 -7.21
N TYR A 101 -20.99 0.58 -8.50
CA TYR A 101 -22.08 0.76 -9.47
C TYR A 101 -22.53 -0.54 -10.14
N GLY A 102 -21.85 -1.66 -9.91
CA GLY A 102 -22.14 -2.92 -10.61
C GLY A 102 -21.83 -2.89 -12.10
N ILE A 103 -21.08 -1.89 -12.58
CA ILE A 103 -20.78 -1.70 -14.00
C ILE A 103 -19.47 -2.41 -14.35
N GLU A 104 -19.56 -3.38 -15.25
CA GLU A 104 -18.40 -4.04 -15.84
C GLU A 104 -18.13 -3.47 -17.23
N LEU A 105 -17.14 -2.60 -17.32
CA LEU A 105 -16.65 -2.09 -18.61
C LEU A 105 -15.77 -3.17 -19.24
N ARG A 106 -16.20 -3.72 -20.38
CA ARG A 106 -15.34 -4.58 -21.19
C ARG A 106 -14.23 -3.70 -21.77
N GLN A 107 -13.02 -3.82 -21.24
CA GLN A 107 -11.87 -3.24 -21.92
C GLN A 107 -11.75 -3.90 -23.30
N GLY A 108 -11.57 -3.08 -24.33
CA GLY A 108 -11.18 -3.60 -25.64
C GLY A 108 -9.87 -4.37 -25.53
N GLU A 109 -9.55 -5.17 -26.55
CA GLU A 109 -8.37 -6.03 -26.68
C GLU A 109 -7.01 -5.30 -26.61
N GLU A 110 -6.96 -4.07 -26.08
CA GLU A 110 -5.75 -3.38 -25.66
C GLU A 110 -5.20 -4.05 -24.41
N GLN A 111 -4.57 -5.20 -24.69
CA GLN A 111 -3.48 -5.84 -23.98
C GLN A 111 -3.44 -5.51 -22.50
N HIS A 112 -3.85 -6.48 -21.69
CA HIS A 112 -3.29 -6.72 -20.37
C HIS A 112 -1.75 -6.68 -20.50
N GLN A 113 -1.16 -5.50 -20.43
CA GLN A 113 0.26 -5.37 -20.22
C GLN A 113 0.46 -5.87 -18.81
N ASP A 114 0.77 -7.16 -18.67
CA ASP A 114 1.17 -7.82 -17.42
C ASP A 114 2.34 -7.11 -16.74
N PHE A 115 2.97 -6.23 -17.50
CA PHE A 115 4.15 -5.51 -17.18
C PHE A 115 3.88 -4.01 -17.04
N LEU A 116 4.29 -3.45 -15.91
CA LEU A 116 4.23 -2.03 -15.60
C LEU A 116 5.66 -1.49 -15.50
N THR A 117 5.77 -0.17 -15.65
CA THR A 117 7.04 0.53 -15.60
C THR A 117 7.37 0.91 -14.16
N PHE A 118 8.52 0.45 -13.66
CA PHE A 118 9.00 0.74 -12.30
C PHE A 118 10.44 1.23 -12.32
N SER A 119 10.63 2.50 -11.94
CA SER A 119 11.94 3.14 -11.92
C SER A 119 12.61 3.07 -10.55
N ASN A 120 13.94 3.23 -10.54
CA ASN A 120 14.67 3.34 -9.28
C ASN A 120 14.20 4.54 -8.42
N VAL A 121 13.82 5.66 -9.05
CA VAL A 121 13.27 6.83 -8.33
C VAL A 121 12.00 6.47 -7.57
N GLN A 122 11.11 5.71 -8.19
CA GLN A 122 9.87 5.24 -7.54
C GLN A 122 10.17 4.26 -6.40
N ARG A 123 11.13 3.36 -6.60
CA ARG A 123 11.58 2.45 -5.56
C ARG A 123 12.11 3.20 -4.34
N ASP A 124 13.01 4.16 -4.56
CA ASP A 124 13.66 4.92 -3.50
C ASP A 124 12.64 5.81 -2.76
N ASN A 125 11.70 6.42 -3.49
CA ASN A 125 10.59 7.20 -2.91
C ASN A 125 9.68 6.31 -2.05
N LEU A 126 9.33 5.12 -2.55
CA LEU A 126 8.53 4.17 -1.81
C LEU A 126 9.25 3.67 -0.55
N GLU A 127 10.54 3.35 -0.66
CA GLU A 127 11.34 2.91 0.48
C GLU A 127 11.38 3.98 1.59
N PHE A 128 11.60 5.24 1.22
CA PHE A 128 11.61 6.36 2.16
C PHE A 128 10.29 6.47 2.93
N HIS A 129 9.17 6.53 2.22
CA HIS A 129 7.85 6.70 2.85
C HIS A 129 7.41 5.48 3.67
N MET A 130 7.78 4.26 3.25
CA MET A 130 7.44 3.05 4.01
C MET A 130 8.24 2.94 5.31
N LYS A 131 9.51 3.37 5.32
CA LYS A 131 10.30 3.46 6.56
C LYS A 131 9.63 4.38 7.58
N GLU A 132 9.19 5.57 7.17
CA GLU A 132 8.50 6.51 8.05
C GLU A 132 7.15 5.95 8.53
N PHE A 133 6.36 5.36 7.64
CA PHE A 133 5.07 4.77 7.98
C PHE A 133 5.19 3.68 9.04
N ILE A 134 6.12 2.74 8.86
CA ILE A 134 6.33 1.63 9.80
C ILE A 134 6.83 2.14 11.15
N PHE A 135 7.78 3.08 11.15
CA PHE A 135 8.27 3.69 12.39
C PHE A 135 7.13 4.33 13.19
N ASN A 136 6.26 5.08 12.53
CA ASN A 136 5.11 5.71 13.17
C ASN A 136 4.09 4.67 13.67
N HIS A 137 3.84 3.61 12.90
CA HIS A 137 2.91 2.55 13.30
C HIS A 137 3.39 1.78 14.54
N VAL A 138 4.68 1.43 14.59
CA VAL A 138 5.28 0.70 15.71
C VAL A 138 5.33 1.58 16.97
N THR A 139 5.79 2.83 16.85
CA THR A 139 5.85 3.76 17.99
C THR A 139 4.46 4.05 18.56
N GLN A 140 3.44 4.22 17.71
CA GLN A 140 2.06 4.37 18.17
C GLN A 140 1.57 3.12 18.91
N LYS A 141 1.84 1.90 18.41
CA LYS A 141 1.46 0.65 19.09
C LYS A 141 2.06 0.56 20.51
N HIS A 142 3.31 1.00 20.71
CA HIS A 142 3.92 1.05 22.04
C HIS A 142 3.23 2.06 22.97
N VAL A 143 2.85 3.23 22.46
CA VAL A 143 2.15 4.26 23.26
C VAL A 143 0.77 3.77 23.68
N THR A 144 -0.01 3.20 22.76
CA THR A 144 -1.37 2.72 23.06
C THR A 144 -1.37 1.53 24.02
N ASN A 145 -0.39 0.63 23.91
CA ASN A 145 -0.22 -0.49 24.84
C ASN A 145 0.16 -0.03 26.25
N ASN A 146 0.96 1.04 26.38
CA ASN A 146 1.34 1.60 27.67
C ASN A 146 0.20 2.41 28.33
N SER A 147 -0.70 3.02 27.55
CA SER A 147 -1.88 3.71 28.09
C SER A 147 -2.98 2.80 28.61
N ASN A 148 -2.99 1.51 28.26
CA ASN A 148 -3.98 0.54 28.76
C ASN A 148 -3.65 -0.06 30.14
N VAL A 149 -2.55 0.35 30.79
CA VAL A 149 -2.20 -0.15 32.14
C VAL A 149 -2.79 0.72 33.26
N ASN A 150 -3.22 1.95 32.98
CA ASN A 150 -3.82 2.82 33.99
C ASN A 150 -4.99 3.59 33.38
N ASN A 151 -6.23 3.12 33.61
CA ASN A 151 -7.41 3.97 33.81
C ASN A 151 -8.67 3.12 34.11
N ASN A 152 -8.80 2.69 35.37
CA ASN A 152 -10.11 2.47 35.98
C ASN A 152 -10.75 3.84 36.27
N VAL A 153 -11.23 4.53 35.24
CA VAL A 153 -12.12 5.68 35.40
C VAL A 153 -13.20 5.57 34.33
N LEU A 154 -14.41 5.24 34.76
CA LEU A 154 -15.62 5.36 33.96
C LEU A 154 -15.89 6.84 33.64
N PRO A 155 -16.20 7.19 32.38
CA PRO A 155 -17.01 8.37 32.13
C PRO A 155 -18.34 7.98 31.47
N THR A 156 -19.38 8.47 32.12
CA THR A 156 -20.80 8.50 31.79
C THR A 156 -21.15 8.91 30.36
N ARG A 157 -22.15 8.20 29.83
CA ARG A 157 -22.95 8.49 28.64
C ARG A 157 -23.50 9.92 28.67
N SER A 158 -23.35 10.66 27.57
CA SER A 158 -24.17 11.83 27.25
C SER A 158 -24.64 11.74 25.81
N ASP A 159 -25.96 11.50 25.66
CA ASP A 159 -26.71 11.64 24.42
C ASP A 159 -26.74 13.12 23.97
N THR A 160 -26.87 13.34 22.65
CA THR A 160 -27.23 14.55 21.85
C THR A 160 -26.22 14.72 20.71
N GLU A 161 -26.54 14.95 19.43
CA GLU A 161 -27.79 15.23 18.71
C GLU A 161 -27.53 14.89 17.23
N ASN A 162 -28.51 14.25 16.59
CA ASN A 162 -28.52 14.03 15.14
C ASN A 162 -28.59 15.38 14.41
N LYS A 163 -27.58 15.71 13.58
CA LYS A 163 -27.70 16.79 12.60
C LYS A 163 -27.60 16.25 11.18
N ILE A 164 -28.78 16.13 10.57
CA ILE A 164 -29.01 15.90 9.15
C ILE A 164 -28.30 17.02 8.37
N ILE A 165 -27.37 16.67 7.49
CA ILE A 165 -26.83 17.59 6.50
C ILE A 165 -27.40 17.20 5.14
N VAL A 166 -28.21 18.12 4.62
CA VAL A 166 -28.86 18.10 3.31
C VAL A 166 -27.81 18.33 2.22
N GLN A 167 -27.86 17.52 1.15
CA GLN A 167 -27.05 17.71 -0.05
C GLN A 167 -27.44 18.99 -0.81
N PRO A 168 -26.49 19.76 -1.39
CA PRO A 168 -26.81 20.74 -2.40
C PRO A 168 -26.98 20.07 -3.78
N LYS A 169 -28.07 20.43 -4.47
CA LYS A 169 -28.26 20.17 -5.90
C LYS A 169 -27.31 21.07 -6.71
N LEU A 170 -26.55 20.47 -7.61
CA LEU A 170 -26.28 20.97 -8.95
C LEU A 170 -26.20 19.80 -9.92
#